data_AF-H9FF49-F1
#
_entry.id   AF-H9FF49-F1
#
_cell.length_a   1.000
_cell.length_b   1.000
_cell.length_c   1.000
_cell.angle_alpha   90.00
_cell.angle_beta   90.00
_cell.angle_gamma   90.00
#
_symmetry.space_group_name_H-M   'P 1'
#
loop_
_entity.id
_entity.type
_entity.pdbx_description
1 polymer ?
#
loop_
_entity_poly.entity_id
_entity_poly.type
_entity_poly.pdbx_seq_one_letter_code
_entity_poly.pdbx_strand_id
1 'polypeptide(L)'
;SFYFKIGACRHGDRCSRLHNKPTFSQEVFTELQEKYGEIEEMNMCDDLGDHLVGNVYVKFRREEDAERAVAELNNRWFNGQAVHAELSPVTDFRESCCRQYEMGECTRGGFCNFMHLRPISQNLRRQVYGR
;
A
#
# COMPACT_ATOMS: atom_id res chain seq x y z
N SER A 1 -2.74 25.47 -6.28
CA SER A 1 -2.20 24.28 -6.97
C SER A 1 -3.29 23.20 -6.96
N PHE A 2 -3.63 22.64 -8.14
CA PHE A 2 -4.79 21.72 -8.34
C PHE A 2 -4.76 20.48 -7.43
N TYR A 3 -3.57 20.06 -7.03
CA TYR A 3 -3.32 18.95 -6.10
C TYR A 3 -4.02 19.13 -4.74
N PHE A 4 -4.04 20.35 -4.17
CA PHE A 4 -4.65 20.61 -2.86
C PHE A 4 -6.19 20.63 -2.88
N LYS A 5 -6.83 20.61 -4.06
CA LYS A 5 -8.30 20.58 -4.18
C LYS A 5 -8.87 19.20 -4.49
N ILE A 6 -8.11 18.34 -5.17
CA ILE A 6 -8.64 17.11 -5.78
C ILE A 6 -7.87 15.85 -5.31
N GLY A 7 -6.75 15.99 -4.58
CA GLY A 7 -5.93 14.86 -4.13
C GLY A 7 -5.17 14.12 -5.25
N ALA A 8 -5.36 14.52 -6.51
CA ALA A 8 -4.73 13.95 -7.69
C ALA A 8 -4.15 15.03 -8.61
N CYS A 9 -3.03 14.74 -9.27
CA CYS A 9 -2.40 15.61 -10.26
C CYS A 9 -2.32 14.89 -11.62
N ARG A 10 -2.80 15.52 -12.69
CA ARG A 10 -2.73 14.99 -14.08
C ARG A 10 -1.32 14.69 -14.58
N HIS A 11 -0.28 15.23 -13.92
CA HIS A 11 1.12 15.00 -14.26
C HIS A 11 1.78 13.94 -13.37
N GLY A 12 1.07 13.38 -12.39
CA GLY A 12 1.59 12.38 -11.46
C GLY A 12 2.92 12.81 -10.82
N ASP A 13 3.90 11.92 -10.85
CA ASP A 13 5.24 12.14 -10.31
C ASP A 13 6.14 12.96 -11.26
N ARG A 14 5.70 13.22 -12.50
CA ARG A 14 6.41 14.11 -13.45
C ARG A 14 6.06 15.59 -13.27
N CYS A 15 5.31 15.94 -12.22
CA CYS A 15 4.95 17.32 -11.98
C CYS A 15 6.16 18.12 -11.47
N SER A 16 6.43 19.27 -12.10
CA SER A 16 7.49 20.20 -11.67
C SER A 16 7.20 20.92 -10.35
N ARG A 17 6.04 20.67 -9.71
CA ARG A 17 5.63 21.25 -8.43
C ARG A 17 5.70 20.19 -7.35
N LEU A 18 6.27 20.55 -6.19
CA LEU A 18 6.35 19.67 -5.02
C LEU A 18 4.93 19.29 -4.56
N HIS A 19 4.63 18.00 -4.61
CA HIS A 19 3.43 17.44 -3.99
C HIS A 19 3.85 16.83 -2.66
N ASN A 20 3.61 17.55 -1.56
CA ASN A 20 3.68 16.96 -0.23
C ASN A 20 2.43 16.08 -0.05
N LYS A 21 2.53 14.83 -0.52
CA LYS A 21 1.59 13.76 -0.17
C LYS A 21 1.87 13.42 1.30
N PRO A 22 0.97 13.69 2.26
CA PRO A 22 1.05 12.98 3.52
C PRO A 22 0.99 11.49 3.16
N THR A 23 2.10 10.80 3.40
CA THR A 23 2.24 9.41 2.98
C THR A 23 1.38 8.59 3.91
N PHE A 24 0.14 8.34 3.50
CA PHE A 24 -0.77 7.34 4.07
C PHE A 24 0.00 6.07 4.50
N SER A 25 0.99 5.67 3.70
CA SER A 25 1.88 4.55 4.01
C SER A 25 2.75 4.71 5.25
N GLN A 26 3.23 5.90 5.60
CA GLN A 26 4.12 6.07 6.77
C GLN A 26 3.35 5.98 8.08
N GLU A 27 2.26 6.76 8.21
CA GLU A 27 1.46 6.81 9.44
C GLU A 27 0.81 5.45 9.71
N VAL A 28 0.25 4.82 8.65
CA VAL A 28 -0.32 3.47 8.77
C VAL A 28 0.77 2.45 9.11
N PHE A 29 1.93 2.49 8.46
CA PHE A 29 3.02 1.57 8.77
C PHE A 29 3.46 1.70 10.24
N THR A 30 3.72 2.92 10.71
CA THR A 30 4.15 3.18 12.09
C THR A 30 3.10 2.71 13.07
N GLU A 31 1.83 3.05 12.85
CA GLU A 31 0.75 2.63 13.75
C GLU A 31 0.61 1.10 13.81
N LEU A 32 0.59 0.44 12.64
CA LEU A 32 0.45 -1.01 12.57
C LEU A 32 1.64 -1.70 13.25
N GLN A 33 2.86 -1.17 13.03
CA GLN A 33 4.07 -1.72 13.62
C GLN A 33 4.09 -1.57 15.14
N GLU A 34 3.68 -0.41 15.65
CA GLU A 34 3.65 -0.14 17.10
C GLU A 34 2.55 -0.91 17.83
N LYS A 35 1.37 -1.06 17.21
CA LYS A 35 0.22 -1.72 17.84
C LYS A 35 0.20 -3.23 17.68
N TYR A 36 0.60 -3.73 16.52
CA TYR A 36 0.39 -5.13 16.17
C TYR A 36 1.69 -5.93 16.13
N GLY A 37 2.77 -5.41 15.56
CA GLY A 37 4.04 -6.13 15.58
C GLY A 37 4.98 -5.73 14.45
N GLU A 38 6.19 -6.27 14.47
CA GLU A 38 7.23 -5.99 13.46
C GLU A 38 6.71 -6.32 12.06
N ILE A 39 6.73 -5.32 11.16
CA ILE A 39 6.32 -5.48 9.76
C ILE A 39 7.54 -5.89 8.95
N GLU A 40 7.46 -7.04 8.29
CA GLU A 40 8.48 -7.49 7.35
C GLU A 40 8.35 -6.76 6.01
N GLU A 41 7.11 -6.61 5.52
CA GLU A 41 6.82 -5.97 4.24
C GLU A 41 5.40 -5.40 4.22
N MET A 42 5.22 -4.20 3.67
CA MET A 42 3.93 -3.55 3.46
C MET A 42 3.85 -3.01 2.04
N ASN A 43 2.77 -3.35 1.33
CA ASN A 43 2.58 -3.11 -0.08
C ASN A 43 1.20 -2.48 -0.34
N MET A 44 1.17 -1.41 -1.14
CA MET A 44 -0.06 -0.76 -1.58
C MET A 44 -0.28 -1.03 -3.07
N CYS A 45 -1.44 -1.55 -3.43
CA CYS A 45 -1.82 -1.79 -4.82
C CYS A 45 -2.31 -0.50 -5.51
N ASP A 46 -1.77 -0.25 -6.71
CA ASP A 46 -2.15 0.82 -7.64
C ASP A 46 -2.93 0.27 -8.85
N ASP A 47 -3.43 -0.96 -8.71
CA ASP A 47 -4.21 -1.65 -9.74
C ASP A 47 -5.43 -0.84 -10.17
N LEU A 48 -5.77 -0.89 -11.46
CA LEU A 48 -6.93 -0.20 -12.04
C LEU A 48 -8.19 -1.09 -12.09
N GLY A 49 -8.06 -2.37 -11.73
CA GLY A 49 -9.17 -3.32 -11.67
C GLY A 49 -9.83 -3.31 -10.30
N ASP A 50 -11.15 -3.44 -10.27
CA ASP A 50 -11.99 -3.38 -9.06
C ASP A 50 -11.60 -4.42 -7.99
N HIS A 51 -10.90 -5.49 -8.37
CA HIS A 51 -10.49 -6.57 -7.48
C HIS A 51 -9.19 -6.31 -6.71
N LEU A 52 -8.38 -5.32 -7.10
CA LEU A 52 -7.08 -5.03 -6.46
C LEU A 52 -6.86 -3.54 -6.13
N VAL A 53 -7.70 -2.65 -6.69
CA VAL A 53 -7.56 -1.21 -6.48
C VAL A 53 -7.66 -0.84 -4.99
N GLY A 54 -6.61 -0.20 -4.47
CA GLY A 54 -6.58 0.29 -3.10
C GLY A 54 -6.32 -0.75 -2.01
N ASN A 55 -6.06 -2.02 -2.37
CA ASN A 55 -5.67 -3.04 -1.40
C ASN A 55 -4.32 -2.70 -0.75
N VAL A 56 -4.24 -2.93 0.56
CA VAL A 56 -3.02 -2.79 1.35
C VAL A 56 -2.70 -4.14 1.96
N TYR A 57 -1.55 -4.69 1.59
CA TYR A 57 -1.04 -5.93 2.14
C TYR A 57 0.02 -5.63 3.18
N VAL A 58 -0.07 -6.30 4.34
CA VAL A 58 0.86 -6.15 5.45
C VAL A 58 1.31 -7.54 5.87
N LYS A 59 2.59 -7.81 5.72
CA LYS A 59 3.23 -9.04 6.19
C LYS A 59 3.94 -8.74 7.50
N PHE A 60 3.38 -9.26 8.58
CA PHE A 60 4.01 -9.24 9.89
C PHE A 60 5.05 -10.35 9.99
N ARG A 61 6.05 -10.15 10.86
CA ARG A 61 7.06 -11.16 11.17
C ARG A 61 6.48 -12.40 11.86
N ARG A 62 5.38 -12.24 12.59
CA ARG A 62 4.70 -13.32 13.33
C ARG A 62 3.25 -13.43 12.87
N GLU A 63 2.75 -14.64 12.73
CA GLU A 63 1.36 -14.90 12.33
C GLU A 63 0.35 -14.39 13.36
N GLU A 64 0.67 -14.53 14.66
CA GLU A 64 -0.16 -14.04 15.77
C GLU A 64 -0.41 -12.52 15.70
N ASP A 65 0.57 -11.75 15.21
CA ASP A 65 0.45 -10.30 15.05
C ASP A 65 -0.55 -9.95 13.93
N ALA A 66 -0.58 -10.76 12.86
CA ALA A 66 -1.54 -10.62 11.77
C ALA A 66 -2.98 -10.94 12.22
N GLU A 67 -3.16 -12.01 13.00
CA GLU A 67 -4.46 -12.37 13.57
C GLU A 67 -5.01 -11.26 14.47
N ARG A 68 -4.17 -10.73 15.36
CA ARG A 68 -4.53 -9.60 16.24
C ARG A 68 -4.88 -8.35 15.42
N ALA A 69 -4.09 -8.04 14.40
CA ALA A 69 -4.36 -6.90 13.51
C ALA A 69 -5.74 -7.04 12.84
N VAL A 70 -6.07 -8.20 12.27
CA VAL A 70 -7.36 -8.44 11.62
C VAL A 70 -8.53 -8.30 12.61
N ALA A 71 -8.40 -8.87 13.81
CA ALA A 71 -9.45 -8.81 14.83
C ALA A 71 -9.76 -7.37 15.27
N GLU A 72 -8.73 -6.53 15.41
CA GLU A 72 -8.91 -5.15 15.86
C GLU A 72 -9.24 -4.17 14.73
N LEU A 73 -8.60 -4.30 13.56
CA LEU A 73 -8.79 -3.37 12.45
C LEU A 73 -10.23 -3.38 11.92
N ASN A 74 -10.91 -4.53 11.92
CA ASN A 74 -12.32 -4.60 11.51
C ASN A 74 -13.28 -3.83 12.43
N ASN A 75 -12.83 -3.38 13.59
CA ASN A 75 -13.60 -2.54 14.51
C ASN A 75 -13.23 -1.04 14.39
N ARG A 76 -12.45 -0.67 13.37
CA ARG A 76 -11.92 0.68 13.19
C ARG A 76 -12.48 1.38 11.96
N TRP A 77 -12.35 2.70 12.01
CA TRP A 77 -12.73 3.60 10.92
C TRP A 77 -11.49 4.38 10.48
N PHE A 78 -11.38 4.58 9.17
CA PHE A 78 -10.34 5.39 8.55
C PHE A 78 -10.97 6.30 7.51
N ASN A 79 -10.72 7.61 7.60
CA ASN A 79 -11.25 8.62 6.68
C ASN A 79 -12.79 8.54 6.47
N GLY A 80 -13.54 8.22 7.52
CA GLY A 80 -15.00 8.09 7.46
C GLY A 80 -15.52 6.78 6.86
N GLN A 81 -14.64 5.82 6.56
CA GLN A 81 -15.00 4.49 6.08
C GLN A 81 -14.58 3.43 7.09
N ALA A 82 -15.39 2.38 7.26
CA ALA A 82 -15.01 1.23 8.06
C ALA A 82 -13.82 0.52 7.41
N VAL A 83 -12.84 0.13 8.21
CA VAL A 83 -11.70 -0.66 7.73
C VAL A 83 -12.15 -2.11 7.60
N HIS A 84 -11.84 -2.73 6.47
CA HIS A 84 -12.00 -4.15 6.25
C HIS A 84 -10.63 -4.81 6.18
N ALA A 85 -10.41 -5.81 7.02
CA ALA A 85 -9.16 -6.56 7.09
C ALA A 85 -9.45 -8.07 7.09
N GLU A 86 -8.65 -8.83 6.36
CA GLU A 86 -8.70 -10.29 6.34
C GLU A 86 -7.29 -10.88 6.26
N LEU A 87 -7.15 -12.14 6.66
CA LEU A 87 -5.91 -12.87 6.47
C LEU A 87 -5.77 -13.24 5.00
N SER A 88 -4.62 -12.89 4.41
CA SER A 88 -4.31 -13.19 3.02
C SER A 88 -3.46 -14.47 2.93
N PRO A 89 -3.73 -15.36 1.95
CA PRO A 89 -2.87 -16.52 1.68
C PRO A 89 -1.55 -16.15 0.98
N VAL A 90 -1.36 -14.87 0.64
CA VAL A 90 -0.16 -14.38 -0.06
C VAL A 90 1.04 -14.41 0.90
N THR A 91 2.02 -15.27 0.61
CA THR A 91 3.24 -15.45 1.41
C THR A 91 4.49 -14.86 0.76
N ASP A 92 4.54 -14.83 -0.58
CA ASP A 92 5.62 -14.20 -1.37
C ASP A 92 5.05 -13.18 -2.35
N PHE A 93 5.30 -11.90 -2.08
CA PHE A 93 4.88 -10.82 -2.97
C PHE A 93 5.58 -10.87 -4.32
N ARG A 94 6.81 -11.37 -4.42
CA ARG A 94 7.57 -11.39 -5.69
C ARG A 94 6.92 -12.29 -6.73
N GLU A 95 6.22 -13.33 -6.30
CA GLU A 95 5.45 -14.22 -7.19
C GLU A 95 4.07 -13.65 -7.53
N SER A 96 3.55 -12.79 -6.65
CA SER A 96 2.23 -12.17 -6.79
C SER A 96 2.27 -10.84 -7.57
N CYS A 97 3.44 -10.21 -7.68
CA CYS A 97 3.64 -8.93 -8.35
C CYS A 97 3.80 -9.05 -9.86
N CYS A 98 3.29 -8.05 -10.58
CA CYS A 98 3.40 -7.99 -12.03
C CYS A 98 4.78 -7.46 -12.43
N ARG A 99 5.68 -8.35 -12.85
CA ARG A 99 7.03 -7.98 -13.33
C ARG A 99 6.99 -6.98 -14.49
N GLN A 100 6.02 -7.08 -15.40
CA GLN A 100 5.85 -6.12 -16.49
C GLN A 100 5.48 -4.73 -15.97
N TYR A 101 4.74 -4.63 -14.87
CA TYR A 101 4.38 -3.35 -14.27
C TYR A 101 5.59 -2.71 -13.58
N GLU A 102 6.40 -3.52 -12.89
CA GLU A 102 7.68 -3.05 -12.30
C GLU A 102 8.61 -2.45 -13.36
N MET A 103 8.58 -2.97 -14.60
CA MET A 103 9.34 -2.46 -15.74
C MET A 103 8.66 -1.29 -16.46
N GLY A 104 7.42 -0.93 -16.10
CA GLY A 104 6.64 0.11 -16.77
C GLY A 104 6.02 -0.31 -18.11
N GLU A 105 5.93 -1.61 -18.37
CA GLU A 105 5.53 -2.20 -19.65
C GLU A 105 4.17 -2.93 -19.60
N CYS A 106 3.53 -3.02 -18.43
CA CYS A 106 2.24 -3.70 -18.33
C CYS A 106 1.14 -2.91 -19.05
N THR A 107 0.60 -3.50 -20.12
CA THR A 107 -0.49 -2.94 -20.93
C THR A 107 -1.85 -3.56 -20.61
N ARG A 108 -1.91 -4.51 -19.66
CA ARG A 108 -3.14 -5.24 -19.31
C ARG A 108 -4.18 -4.38 -18.58
N GLY A 109 -3.77 -3.23 -18.02
CA GLY A 109 -4.68 -2.33 -17.28
C GLY A 109 -5.45 -3.08 -16.19
N GLY A 110 -6.77 -2.86 -16.12
CA GLY A 110 -7.65 -3.54 -15.17
C GLY A 110 -7.85 -5.05 -15.39
N PHE A 111 -7.32 -5.62 -16.48
CA PHE A 111 -7.35 -7.06 -16.73
C PHE A 111 -6.09 -7.78 -16.23
N CYS A 112 -5.19 -7.07 -15.53
CA CYS A 112 -4.05 -7.70 -14.89
C CYS A 112 -4.49 -8.44 -13.62
N ASN A 113 -4.05 -9.69 -13.48
CA ASN A 113 -4.33 -10.53 -12.30
C ASN A 113 -3.16 -10.58 -11.32
N PHE A 114 -2.13 -9.77 -11.53
CA PHE A 114 -0.94 -9.68 -10.69
C PHE A 114 -0.88 -8.29 -10.06
N MET A 115 -0.39 -8.21 -8.82
CA MET A 115 -0.34 -6.96 -8.06
C MET A 115 0.51 -5.91 -8.76
N HIS A 116 -0.06 -4.73 -8.98
CA HIS A 116 0.66 -3.54 -9.42
C HIS A 116 1.02 -2.70 -8.20
N LEU A 117 2.20 -2.91 -7.63
CA LEU A 117 2.60 -2.21 -6.42
C LEU A 117 2.94 -0.75 -6.68
N ARG A 118 2.39 0.16 -5.88
CA ARG A 118 2.80 1.55 -5.85
C ARG A 118 4.23 1.64 -5.31
N PRO A 119 5.20 2.18 -6.07
CA PRO A 119 6.55 2.38 -5.57
C PRO A 119 6.53 3.37 -4.40
N ILE A 120 7.15 3.00 -3.29
CA ILE A 120 7.46 3.94 -2.21
C ILE A 120 8.78 4.67 -2.53
N SER A 121 8.87 5.95 -2.17
CA SER A 121 10.11 6.70 -2.34
C SER A 121 11.23 6.07 -1.50
N GLN A 122 12.48 6.16 -1.95
CA GLN A 122 13.64 5.65 -1.19
C GLN A 122 13.75 6.28 0.20
N ASN A 123 13.38 7.55 0.33
CA ASN A 123 13.37 8.24 1.63
C ASN A 123 12.32 7.64 2.57
N LEU A 124 11.11 7.39 2.07
CA LEU A 124 10.05 6.75 2.84
C LEU A 124 10.47 5.32 3.23
N ARG A 125 11.07 4.56 2.30
CA ARG A 125 11.58 3.21 2.56
C ARG A 125 12.60 3.20 3.71
N ARG A 126 13.55 4.14 3.71
CA ARG A 126 14.51 4.33 4.80
C ARG A 126 13.85 4.72 6.11
N GLN A 127 12.82 5.57 6.08
CA GLN A 127 12.12 6.00 7.28
C GLN A 127 11.32 4.86 7.93
N VAL A 128 10.66 4.01 7.14
CA VAL A 128 9.80 2.96 7.67
C VAL A 128 10.55 1.66 7.98
N TYR A 129 11.53 1.27 7.15
CA TYR A 129 12.29 0.03 7.34
C TYR A 129 13.70 0.21 7.92
N GLY A 130 14.20 1.45 8.05
CA GLY A 130 15.57 1.72 8.50
C GLY A 130 16.66 1.24 7.52
N ARG A 131 16.31 0.96 6.27
CA ARG A 131 17.19 0.41 5.21
C ARG A 131 17.16 1.26 3.95
#